data_AF-A0A7V8AUM8-F1
#
_entry.id   AF-A0A7V8AUM8-F1
#
_cell.length_a   1.000
_cell.length_b   1.000
_cell.length_c   1.000
_cell.angle_alpha   90.00
_cell.angle_beta   90.00
_cell.angle_gamma   90.00
#
_symmetry.space_group_name_H-M   'P 1'
#
loop_
_entity.id
_entity.type
_entity.pdbx_description
1 polymer ?
#
loop_
_entity_poly.entity_id
_entity_poly.type
_entity_poly.pdbx_seq_one_letter_code
_entity_poly.pdbx_strand_id
1 'polypeptide(L)'
;MRLKAGKKTRQVKGTDGKYTTVPIPNKPATVNRFSAVLSDMLQKAVDWKMLNRPDVPKIKMLNEENNRLNYLSVELARKLAGACNEVVRPIVITALKTGMRRGENLGLAWDRADLKHGFILMDKTKSGKRREVPIN
;
A
#
# COMPACT_ATOMS: atom_id res chain seq x y z
N MET A 1 22.33 6.99 -2.87
CA MET A 1 22.19 7.25 -4.32
C MET A 1 20.69 7.23 -4.67
N ARG A 2 20.01 8.39 -4.71
CA ARG A 2 18.56 8.49 -4.95
C ARG A 2 18.33 8.53 -6.47
N LEU A 3 17.80 7.45 -7.04
CA LEU A 3 17.38 7.41 -8.45
C LEU A 3 16.28 8.46 -8.64
N LYS A 4 16.56 9.51 -9.42
CA LYS A 4 15.54 10.47 -9.86
C LYS A 4 14.56 9.71 -10.75
N ALA A 5 13.35 9.49 -10.26
CA ALA A 5 12.25 8.97 -11.07
C ALA A 5 11.99 9.96 -12.23
N GLY A 6 12.36 9.59 -13.45
CA GLY A 6 12.07 10.38 -14.65
C GLY A 6 10.57 10.63 -14.74
N LYS A 7 10.17 11.90 -14.84
CA LYS A 7 8.76 12.28 -15.03
C LYS A 7 8.29 11.67 -16.35
N LYS A 8 7.30 10.79 -16.32
CA LYS A 8 6.75 10.23 -17.55
C LYS A 8 6.05 11.34 -18.36
N THR A 9 6.44 11.49 -19.61
CA THR A 9 5.89 12.48 -20.55
C THR A 9 5.14 11.79 -21.68
N ARG A 10 4.13 12.44 -22.25
CA ARG A 10 3.36 11.98 -23.42
C ARG A 10 3.43 13.06 -24.50
N GLN A 11 3.65 12.65 -25.75
CA GLN A 11 3.53 13.57 -26.88
C GLN A 11 2.06 13.76 -27.25
N VAL A 12 1.61 15.01 -27.33
CA VAL A 12 0.27 15.38 -27.75
C VAL A 12 0.40 16.29 -28.97
N LYS A 13 -0.37 16.01 -30.03
CA LYS A 13 -0.37 16.79 -31.26
C LYS A 13 -1.31 17.99 -31.08
N GLY A 14 -0.77 19.19 -31.20
CA GLY A 14 -1.54 20.43 -31.20
C GLY A 14 -2.29 20.64 -32.52
N THR A 15 -3.26 21.55 -32.52
CA THR A 15 -4.06 21.96 -33.69
C THR A 15 -3.22 22.64 -34.78
N ASP A 16 -2.01 23.07 -34.43
CA ASP A 16 -0.95 23.64 -35.28
C ASP A 16 -0.03 22.57 -35.91
N GLY A 17 -0.33 21.28 -35.70
CA GLY A 17 0.44 20.16 -36.23
C GLY A 17 1.74 19.85 -35.49
N LYS A 18 2.10 20.64 -34.46
CA LYS A 18 3.30 20.43 -33.65
C LYS A 18 3.05 19.44 -32.51
N TYR A 19 4.04 18.60 -32.21
CA TYR A 19 3.99 17.72 -31.04
C TYR A 19 4.53 18.47 -29.81
N THR A 20 3.68 18.64 -28.80
CA THR A 20 4.10 19.15 -27.49
C THR A 20 4.25 17.99 -26.51
N THR A 21 5.32 18.02 -25.73
CA THR A 21 5.58 17.02 -24.69
C THR A 21 4.91 17.48 -23.40
N VAL A 22 3.80 16.85 -23.03
CA VAL A 22 3.08 17.16 -21.78
C VAL A 22 3.42 16.12 -20.71
N PRO A 23 3.52 16.52 -19.43
CA PRO A 23 3.63 15.57 -18.33
C PRO A 23 2.38 14.68 -18.29
N ILE A 24 2.57 13.38 -18.06
CA ILE A 24 1.43 12.47 -17.92
C ILE A 24 0.62 12.88 -16.68
N PRO A 25 -0.72 13.06 -16.81
CA PRO A 25 -1.56 13.37 -15.66
C PRO A 25 -1.39 12.34 -14.54
N ASN A 26 -1.40 12.82 -13.30
CA ASN A 26 -1.37 11.93 -12.13
C ASN A 26 -2.61 11.03 -12.15
N LYS A 27 -2.44 9.78 -11.72
CA LYS A 27 -3.58 8.86 -11.52
C LYS A 27 -4.57 9.47 -10.51
N PRO A 28 -5.88 9.22 -10.64
CA PRO A 28 -6.89 9.73 -9.70
C PRO A 28 -6.54 9.50 -8.23
N ALA A 29 -6.03 8.30 -7.90
CA ALA A 29 -5.57 7.97 -6.54
C ALA A 29 -4.43 8.86 -6.02
N THR A 30 -3.52 9.28 -6.90
CA THR A 30 -2.44 10.20 -6.52
C THR A 30 -3.00 11.60 -6.27
N VAL A 31 -3.92 12.07 -7.13
CA VAL A 31 -4.58 13.37 -6.95
C VAL A 31 -5.39 13.39 -5.65
N ASN A 32 -6.17 12.35 -5.38
CA ASN A 32 -6.95 12.23 -4.15
C ASN A 32 -6.08 12.24 -2.89
N ARG A 33 -4.89 11.60 -2.92
CA ARG A 33 -3.94 11.68 -1.81
C ARG A 33 -3.48 13.11 -1.54
N PHE A 34 -3.14 13.88 -2.58
CA PHE A 34 -2.77 15.29 -2.41
C PHE A 34 -3.95 16.13 -1.92
N SER A 35 -5.14 15.93 -2.48
CA SER A 35 -6.37 16.58 -2.05
C SER A 35 -6.70 16.30 -0.58
N ALA A 36 -6.53 15.05 -0.13
CA ALA A 36 -6.76 14.66 1.25
C ALA A 36 -5.77 15.33 2.22
N VAL A 37 -4.48 15.36 1.87
CA VAL A 37 -3.45 16.05 2.67
C VAL A 37 -3.75 17.54 2.77
N LEU A 38 -4.11 18.18 1.66
CA LEU A 38 -4.47 19.60 1.65
C LEU A 38 -5.70 19.88 2.52
N SER A 39 -6.72 19.03 2.45
CA SER A 39 -7.90 19.13 3.30
C SER A 39 -7.55 19.02 4.79
N ASP A 40 -6.67 18.08 5.16
CA ASP A 40 -6.21 17.90 6.55
C ASP A 40 -5.42 19.12 7.05
N MET A 41 -4.55 19.67 6.20
CA MET A 41 -3.79 20.89 6.51
C MET A 41 -4.71 22.09 6.76
N LEU A 42 -5.74 22.27 5.92
CA LEU A 42 -6.71 23.35 6.08
C LEU A 42 -7.55 23.15 7.35
N GLN A 43 -7.94 21.91 7.67
CA GLN A 43 -8.65 21.61 8.91
C GLN A 43 -7.81 21.96 10.15
N LYS A 44 -6.53 21.57 10.18
CA LYS A 44 -5.63 21.94 11.28
C LYS A 44 -5.40 23.44 11.38
N ALA A 45 -5.34 24.15 10.25
CA ALA A 45 -5.21 25.61 10.24
C ALA A 45 -6.44 26.29 10.86
N VAL A 46 -7.64 25.74 10.65
CA VAL A 46 -8.87 26.17 11.34
C VAL A 46 -8.79 25.86 12.84
N ASP A 47 -8.36 24.65 13.22
CA ASP A 47 -8.22 24.25 14.63
C ASP A 47 -7.24 25.14 15.38
N TRP A 48 -6.16 25.55 14.73
CA TRP A 48 -5.15 26.49 15.26
C TRP A 48 -5.56 27.96 15.13
N LYS A 49 -6.78 28.26 14.70
CA LYS A 49 -7.32 29.62 14.52
C LYS A 49 -6.45 30.51 13.62
N MET A 50 -5.72 29.91 12.68
CA MET A 50 -4.88 30.64 11.71
C MET A 50 -5.69 31.19 10.53
N LEU A 51 -6.95 30.75 10.38
CA LEU A 51 -7.89 31.21 9.37
C LEU A 51 -9.00 32.04 10.00
N ASN A 52 -9.25 33.22 9.42
CA ASN A 52 -10.37 34.10 9.80
C ASN A 52 -11.74 33.53 9.42
N ARG A 53 -11.76 32.47 8.61
CA ARG A 53 -12.97 31.77 8.17
C ARG A 53 -13.00 30.38 8.78
N PRO A 54 -14.11 29.98 9.43
CA PRO A 54 -14.21 28.69 10.12
C PRO A 54 -14.43 27.50 9.16
N ASP A 55 -14.63 27.74 7.86
CA ASP A 55 -15.02 26.73 6.89
C ASP A 55 -13.87 26.26 6.00
N VAL A 56 -13.66 24.94 5.96
CA VAL A 56 -12.76 24.29 5.02
C VAL A 56 -13.53 23.99 3.72
N PRO A 57 -13.01 24.39 2.54
CA PRO A 57 -13.63 24.06 1.27
C PRO A 57 -13.75 22.54 1.07
N LYS A 58 -14.95 22.06 0.71
CA LYS A 58 -15.18 20.64 0.44
C LYS A 58 -14.56 20.22 -0.88
N ILE A 59 -13.43 19.51 -0.83
CA ILE A 59 -12.75 18.98 -2.01
C ILE A 59 -13.45 17.68 -2.45
N LYS A 60 -14.02 17.67 -3.66
CA LYS A 60 -14.59 16.45 -4.26
C LYS A 60 -13.46 15.52 -4.69
N MET A 61 -13.47 14.30 -4.17
CA MET A 61 -12.53 13.25 -4.58
C MET A 61 -12.90 12.72 -5.96
N LEU A 62 -11.89 12.42 -6.77
CA LEU A 62 -12.05 11.76 -8.06
C LEU A 62 -12.41 10.30 -7.86
N ASN A 63 -13.21 9.73 -8.76
CA ASN A 63 -13.51 8.30 -8.74
C ASN A 63 -12.22 7.49 -9.00
N GLU A 64 -11.90 6.57 -8.08
CA GLU A 64 -10.79 5.65 -8.23
C GLU A 64 -11.32 4.33 -8.80
N GLU A 65 -11.18 4.11 -10.11
CA GLU A 65 -11.36 2.78 -10.69
C GLU A 65 -10.19 1.87 -10.28
N ASN A 66 -10.23 1.39 -9.04
CA ASN A 66 -9.17 0.58 -8.43
C ASN A 66 -9.54 -0.92 -8.38
N ASN A 67 -10.32 -1.40 -9.36
CA ASN A 67 -10.83 -2.78 -9.45
C ASN A 67 -9.76 -3.81 -9.86
N ARG A 68 -8.53 -3.70 -9.33
CA ARG A 68 -7.53 -4.77 -9.45
C ARG A 68 -7.61 -5.71 -8.26
N LEU A 69 -8.65 -6.54 -8.24
CA LEU A 69 -8.75 -7.67 -7.32
C LEU A 69 -8.00 -8.88 -7.92
N ASN A 70 -6.67 -8.87 -7.83
CA ASN A 70 -5.85 -10.03 -8.14
C ASN A 70 -5.68 -10.88 -6.87
N TYR A 71 -6.54 -11.87 -6.68
CA TYR A 71 -6.37 -12.87 -5.64
C TYR A 71 -5.56 -14.06 -6.17
N LEU A 72 -4.81 -14.71 -5.29
CA LEU A 72 -4.08 -15.92 -5.62
C LEU A 72 -5.05 -17.11 -5.51
N SER A 73 -5.32 -17.78 -6.62
CA SER A 73 -6.10 -19.03 -6.57
C SER A 73 -5.30 -20.13 -5.88
N VAL A 74 -6.00 -21.15 -5.35
CA VAL A 74 -5.36 -22.29 -4.67
C VAL A 74 -4.35 -23.00 -5.58
N GLU A 75 -4.65 -23.12 -6.87
CA GLU A 75 -3.75 -23.73 -7.84
C GLU A 75 -2.49 -22.90 -8.07
N LEU A 76 -2.63 -21.57 -8.20
CA LEU A 76 -1.49 -20.67 -8.35
C LEU A 76 -0.64 -20.64 -7.08
N ALA A 77 -1.25 -20.74 -5.91
CA ALA A 77 -0.53 -20.84 -4.64
C ALA A 77 0.33 -22.12 -4.57
N ARG A 78 -0.22 -23.26 -5.03
CA ARG A 78 0.54 -24.53 -5.11
C ARG A 78 1.69 -24.44 -6.11
N LYS A 79 1.44 -23.90 -7.31
CA LYS A 79 2.48 -23.68 -8.33
C LYS A 79 3.57 -22.74 -7.82
N LEU A 80 3.20 -21.66 -7.12
CA LEU A 80 4.14 -20.72 -6.51
C LEU A 80 5.02 -21.42 -5.47
N ALA A 81 4.43 -22.20 -4.57
CA ALA A 81 5.17 -22.93 -3.55
C ALA A 81 6.13 -23.99 -4.14
N GLY A 82 5.78 -24.59 -5.28
CA GLY A 82 6.64 -25.54 -6.00
C GLY A 82 7.78 -24.88 -6.80
N ALA A 83 7.60 -23.65 -7.25
CA ALA A 83 8.63 -22.90 -7.99
C ALA A 83 9.62 -22.14 -7.09
N CYS A 84 9.41 -22.13 -5.76
CA CYS A 84 10.28 -21.39 -4.83
C CYS A 84 11.57 -22.15 -4.51
N ASN A 85 12.67 -21.40 -4.37
CA ASN A 85 13.93 -21.88 -3.79
C ASN A 85 13.73 -22.26 -2.31
N GLU A 86 14.56 -23.16 -1.77
CA GLU A 86 14.53 -23.69 -0.41
C GLU A 86 14.44 -22.62 0.68
N VAL A 87 15.09 -21.47 0.49
CA VAL A 87 15.06 -20.35 1.46
C VAL A 87 13.73 -19.59 1.42
N VAL A 88 13.13 -19.43 0.23
CA VAL A 88 11.92 -18.62 0.03
C VAL A 88 10.66 -19.44 0.31
N ARG A 89 10.73 -20.75 0.06
CA ARG A 89 9.64 -21.70 0.25
C ARG A 89 9.01 -21.65 1.64
N PRO A 90 9.75 -21.73 2.78
CA PRO A 90 9.14 -21.66 4.11
C PRO A 90 8.46 -20.31 4.36
N ILE A 91 9.03 -19.20 3.88
CA ILE A 91 8.44 -17.86 4.03
C ILE A 91 7.09 -17.78 3.31
N VAL A 92 7.01 -18.33 2.09
CA VAL A 92 5.78 -18.36 1.29
C VAL A 92 4.74 -19.29 1.90
N ILE A 93 5.13 -20.48 2.35
CA ILE A 93 4.22 -21.42 3.01
C ILE A 93 3.65 -20.80 4.28
N THR A 94 4.49 -20.19 5.11
CA THR A 94 4.03 -19.47 6.31
C THR A 94 3.07 -18.36 5.95
N ALA A 95 3.34 -17.56 4.91
CA ALA A 95 2.42 -16.52 4.44
C ALA A 95 1.06 -17.10 4.02
N LEU A 96 1.06 -18.21 3.28
CA LEU A 96 -0.15 -18.87 2.78
C LEU A 96 -0.98 -19.50 3.91
N LYS A 97 -0.33 -20.11 4.90
CA LYS A 97 -1.01 -20.76 6.03
C LYS A 97 -1.54 -19.78 7.07
N THR A 98 -0.81 -18.71 7.34
CA THR A 98 -1.09 -17.78 8.46
C THR A 98 -1.77 -16.48 8.04
N GLY A 99 -1.72 -16.13 6.74
CA GLY A 99 -2.28 -14.87 6.24
C GLY A 99 -1.63 -13.61 6.82
N MET A 100 -0.39 -13.71 7.33
CA MET A 100 0.32 -12.57 7.92
C MET A 100 0.66 -11.50 6.88
N ARG A 101 0.76 -10.24 7.32
CA ARG A 101 1.25 -9.16 6.43
C ARG A 101 2.71 -9.42 6.11
N ARG A 102 3.15 -9.01 4.90
CA ARG A 102 4.56 -9.18 4.46
C ARG A 102 5.58 -8.71 5.51
N GLY A 103 5.37 -7.54 6.11
CA GLY A 103 6.30 -7.00 7.12
C GLY A 103 6.33 -7.82 8.42
N GLU A 104 5.21 -8.42 8.79
CA GLU A 104 5.07 -9.28 9.97
C GLU A 104 5.74 -10.65 9.72
N ASN A 105 5.51 -11.23 8.55
CA ASN A 105 6.10 -12.51 8.14
C ASN A 105 7.64 -12.42 8.01
N LEU A 106 8.16 -11.34 7.43
CA LEU A 106 9.61 -11.16 7.26
C LEU A 106 10.33 -10.72 8.55
N GLY A 107 9.60 -10.12 9.50
CA GLY A 107 10.13 -9.70 10.80
C GLY A 107 9.88 -10.72 11.92
N LEU A 108 9.43 -11.92 11.57
CA LEU A 108 9.20 -12.99 12.53
C LEU A 108 10.55 -13.50 13.05
N ALA A 109 10.64 -13.64 14.37
CA ALA A 109 11.78 -14.23 15.04
C ALA A 109 11.34 -15.45 15.84
N TRP A 110 12.27 -16.38 16.07
CA TRP A 110 11.99 -17.67 16.71
C TRP A 110 11.48 -17.53 18.15
N ASP A 111 11.81 -16.44 18.84
CA ASP A 111 11.31 -16.07 20.16
C ASP A 111 9.79 -15.87 20.21
N ARG A 112 9.16 -15.60 19.06
CA ARG A 112 7.72 -15.32 18.93
C ARG A 112 6.91 -16.49 18.37
N ALA A 113 7.58 -17.55 17.95
CA ALA A 113 6.93 -18.74 17.38
C ALA A 113 6.91 -19.85 18.43
N ASP A 114 5.76 -20.02 19.10
CA ASP A 114 5.55 -21.15 19.99
C ASP A 114 5.04 -22.34 19.17
N LEU A 115 5.98 -23.15 18.69
CA LEU A 115 5.69 -24.36 17.93
C LEU A 115 5.13 -25.50 18.80
N LYS A 116 5.29 -25.43 20.13
CA LYS A 116 4.75 -26.45 21.04
C LYS A 116 3.24 -26.29 21.22
N HIS A 117 2.80 -25.04 21.34
CA HIS A 117 1.39 -24.70 21.50
C HIS A 117 0.71 -24.27 20.20
N GLY A 118 1.47 -24.19 19.10
CA GLY A 118 0.94 -23.95 17.76
C GLY A 118 0.49 -22.51 17.51
N PHE A 119 1.12 -21.51 18.12
CA PHE A 119 0.76 -20.11 17.91
C PHE A 119 1.97 -19.19 17.63
N ILE A 120 1.73 -18.17 16.81
CA ILE A 120 2.66 -17.07 16.58
C ILE A 120 2.15 -15.85 17.34
N LEU A 121 3.00 -15.32 18.21
CA LEU A 121 2.69 -14.19 19.04
C LEU A 121 3.20 -12.90 18.41
N MET A 122 2.30 -11.98 18.09
CA MET A 122 2.65 -10.73 17.43
C MET A 122 2.49 -9.54 18.36
N ASP A 123 3.59 -9.16 19.02
CA ASP A 123 3.64 -8.04 19.97
C ASP A 123 3.72 -6.66 19.29
N LYS A 124 4.26 -6.59 18.06
CA LYS A 124 4.40 -5.32 17.30
C LYS A 124 3.64 -5.38 15.99
N THR A 125 2.33 -5.17 16.04
CA THR A 125 1.53 -4.92 14.83
C THR A 125 1.44 -3.43 14.54
N LYS A 126 1.24 -3.07 13.27
CA LYS A 126 1.03 -1.67 12.83
C LYS A 126 -0.13 -0.97 13.56
N SER A 127 -1.04 -1.74 14.17
CA SER A 127 -2.18 -1.23 14.93
C SER A 127 -1.96 -1.18 16.45
N GLY A 128 -0.79 -1.59 16.96
CA GLY A 128 -0.50 -1.64 18.39
C GLY A 128 -1.29 -2.68 19.19
N LYS A 129 -2.03 -3.56 18.51
CA LYS A 129 -2.82 -4.63 19.13
C LYS A 129 -2.07 -5.95 19.04
N ARG A 130 -1.88 -6.60 20.18
CA ARG A 130 -1.35 -7.97 20.26
C ARG A 130 -2.34 -8.90 19.58
N ARG A 131 -1.85 -9.79 18.72
CA ARG A 131 -2.68 -10.83 18.12
C ARG A 131 -1.94 -12.15 18.11
N GLU A 132 -2.70 -13.21 18.31
CA GLU A 132 -2.24 -14.58 18.20
C GLU A 132 -2.68 -15.11 16.84
N VAL A 133 -1.76 -15.72 16.10
CA VAL A 133 -2.07 -16.37 14.83
C VAL A 133 -1.85 -17.87 15.01
N PRO A 134 -2.90 -18.69 14.88
CA PRO A 134 -2.76 -20.14 15.00
C PRO A 134 -1.97 -20.70 13.81
N ILE A 135 -1.14 -21.70 14.09
CA ILE A 135 -0.38 -22.48 13.11
C ILE A 135 -1.10 -23.82 12.95
N ASN A 136 -1.31 -24.25 11.70
CA ASN A 136 -1.97 -25.50 11.32
C ASN A 136 -1.00 -26.45 10.62
#